data_AF-A0A258M655-F1
#
_entry.id   AF-A0A258M655-F1
#
_cell.length_a   1.000
_cell.length_b   1.000
_cell.length_c   1.000
_cell.angle_alpha   90.00
_cell.angle_beta   90.00
_cell.angle_gamma   90.00
#
_symmetry.space_group_name_H-M   'P 1'
#
loop_
_entity.id
_entity.type
_entity.pdbx_description
1 polymer ?
#
loop_
_entity_poly.entity_id
_entity_poly.type
_entity_poly.pdbx_seq_one_letter_code
_entity_poly.pdbx_strand_id
1 'polypeptide(L)'
;IDSSKFEIIEAGLKCVQGRCIVNSISMKEGEEKFIEQAFTCKAYGAAVIVMAFDEIGQADTKERKVTICQRAYQILTEKVGFAPQDIIFDPNIFAIATGIEEHNNYAVDFIEATREIKALMPLTKVSGGVSNVSFSFRGNDHVREAIHAVFLYHAIKAGMDMGIVNAGQLVVYDEIEPTLKQLCEDVILNRNNDNNEATEKLIAHAETVKAKGKVEVKDEAWRNDTVEKRLSHSLVNGITDYIDIETEEARQKYATPLEVIEGPLMDGMGIVGDLFGAGKMFLPQVVKSARVMKKSVAILTPYIEAEKEERKQAHLAAGTTNSEAAGAAKILLATVKGDVHDIGKNIVGVVLGCNGYEIIDLGVMVPADKILETAQREQAAIIGLSGLITPSLDEMVHIAREMKRRGMTQPLLIGGATTSRIHTAVKIAPEYDAGVVHVLDASRSVTVAGS
;
A
#
# COMPACT_ATOMS: atom_id res chain seq x y z
N ILE A 1 -18.46 -6.85 9.11
CA ILE A 1 -19.43 -6.99 10.22
C ILE A 1 -18.77 -7.88 11.24
N ASP A 2 -18.59 -7.40 12.47
CA ASP A 2 -17.86 -8.09 13.53
C ASP A 2 -18.72 -8.19 14.79
N SER A 3 -18.91 -9.39 15.31
CA SER A 3 -19.61 -9.63 16.57
C SER A 3 -19.31 -11.02 17.11
N SER A 4 -19.35 -11.18 18.44
CA SER A 4 -19.25 -12.48 19.10
C SER A 4 -20.56 -13.30 19.00
N LYS A 5 -21.66 -12.68 18.60
CA LYS A 5 -22.99 -13.31 18.49
C LYS A 5 -23.47 -13.30 17.05
N PHE A 6 -23.77 -14.49 16.52
CA PHE A 6 -24.15 -14.64 15.11
C PHE A 6 -25.47 -13.94 14.78
N GLU A 7 -26.45 -13.87 15.71
CA GLU A 7 -27.69 -13.15 15.45
C GLU A 7 -27.49 -11.65 15.18
N ILE A 8 -26.45 -11.05 15.78
CA ILE A 8 -26.07 -9.64 15.54
C ILE A 8 -25.41 -9.50 14.17
N ILE A 9 -24.57 -10.47 13.78
CA ILE A 9 -23.98 -10.52 12.44
C ILE A 9 -25.09 -10.58 11.39
N GLU A 10 -26.06 -11.47 11.56
CA GLU A 10 -27.18 -11.64 10.63
C GLU A 10 -28.06 -10.39 10.55
N ALA A 11 -28.35 -9.74 11.69
CA ALA A 11 -29.05 -8.47 11.70
C ALA A 11 -28.29 -7.39 10.91
N GLY A 12 -26.96 -7.32 11.06
CA GLY A 12 -26.10 -6.42 10.29
C GLY A 12 -26.11 -6.75 8.79
N LEU A 13 -26.07 -8.03 8.42
CA LEU A 13 -26.09 -8.47 7.02
C LEU A 13 -27.34 -7.99 6.27
N LYS A 14 -28.48 -7.90 6.97
CA LYS A 14 -29.74 -7.38 6.41
C LYS A 14 -29.70 -5.87 6.12
N CYS A 15 -28.76 -5.13 6.72
CA CYS A 15 -28.69 -3.67 6.64
C CYS A 15 -27.58 -3.15 5.72
N VAL A 16 -26.63 -3.99 5.30
CA VAL A 16 -25.48 -3.56 4.51
C VAL A 16 -25.76 -3.73 3.01
N GLN A 17 -25.55 -2.66 2.25
CA GLN A 17 -25.55 -2.71 0.80
C GLN A 17 -24.16 -3.11 0.27
N GLY A 18 -24.13 -3.94 -0.77
CA GLY A 18 -22.90 -4.43 -1.37
C GLY A 18 -22.32 -5.64 -0.65
N ARG A 19 -21.06 -5.96 -0.97
CA ARG A 19 -20.38 -7.15 -0.45
C ARG A 19 -19.62 -6.82 0.83
N CYS A 20 -20.02 -7.42 1.93
CA CYS A 20 -19.34 -7.27 3.22
C CYS A 20 -18.48 -8.49 3.57
N ILE A 21 -17.60 -8.31 4.56
CA ILE A 21 -16.81 -9.37 5.18
C ILE A 21 -17.37 -9.64 6.58
N VAL A 22 -17.68 -10.90 6.88
CA VAL A 22 -18.11 -11.35 8.22
C VAL A 22 -16.89 -11.79 9.03
N ASN A 23 -16.69 -11.18 10.20
CA ASN A 23 -15.66 -11.54 11.18
C ASN A 23 -16.33 -12.07 12.45
N SER A 24 -16.27 -13.35 12.79
CA SER A 24 -15.79 -14.49 12.01
C SER A 24 -16.72 -15.69 12.22
N ILE A 25 -16.57 -16.73 11.41
CA ILE A 25 -17.15 -18.05 11.64
C ILE A 25 -16.03 -19.05 11.98
N SER A 26 -16.37 -20.12 12.70
CA SER A 26 -15.38 -21.14 13.11
C SER A 26 -16.07 -22.48 13.41
N MET A 27 -15.29 -23.55 13.53
CA MET A 27 -15.79 -24.90 13.86
C MET A 27 -15.82 -25.16 15.38
N LYS A 28 -15.65 -24.13 16.22
CA LYS A 28 -15.60 -24.26 17.69
C LYS A 28 -16.86 -24.91 18.30
N GLU A 29 -18.01 -24.72 17.67
CA GLU A 29 -19.30 -25.28 18.11
C GLU A 29 -19.72 -26.51 17.28
N GLY A 30 -18.78 -27.07 16.52
CA GLY A 30 -19.00 -28.20 15.62
C GLY A 30 -19.27 -27.78 14.17
N GLU A 31 -19.12 -28.78 13.29
CA GLU A 31 -19.24 -28.63 11.85
C GLU A 31 -20.66 -28.21 11.39
N GLU A 32 -21.73 -28.75 12.01
CA GLU A 32 -23.10 -28.43 11.61
C GLU A 32 -23.41 -26.94 11.75
N LYS A 33 -23.04 -26.35 12.89
CA LYS A 33 -23.24 -24.92 13.16
C LYS A 33 -22.36 -24.04 12.27
N PHE A 34 -21.14 -24.48 11.99
CA PHE A 34 -20.27 -23.79 11.03
C PHE A 34 -20.88 -23.75 9.63
N ILE A 35 -21.45 -24.86 9.16
CA ILE A 35 -22.15 -24.97 7.88
C ILE A 35 -23.39 -24.05 7.84
N GLU A 36 -24.21 -24.06 8.89
CA GLU A 36 -25.41 -23.21 9.02
C GLU A 36 -25.06 -21.71 8.91
N GLN A 37 -24.04 -21.28 9.66
CA GLN A 37 -23.56 -19.90 9.64
C GLN A 37 -22.99 -19.54 8.27
N ALA A 38 -22.19 -20.43 7.68
CA ALA A 38 -21.61 -20.24 6.35
C ALA A 38 -22.69 -20.11 5.26
N PHE A 39 -23.72 -20.95 5.27
CA PHE A 39 -24.85 -20.83 4.34
C PHE A 39 -25.56 -19.48 4.48
N THR A 40 -25.79 -19.04 5.73
CA THR A 40 -26.38 -17.73 5.99
C THR A 40 -25.52 -16.61 5.40
N CYS A 41 -24.22 -16.58 5.70
CA CYS A 41 -23.31 -15.57 5.14
C CYS A 41 -23.30 -15.58 3.61
N LYS A 42 -23.26 -16.77 2.99
CA LYS A 42 -23.31 -16.93 1.52
C LYS A 42 -24.61 -16.42 0.92
N ALA A 43 -25.74 -16.68 1.56
CA ALA A 43 -27.05 -16.23 1.09
C ALA A 43 -27.15 -14.69 1.04
N TYR A 44 -26.47 -13.99 1.96
CA TYR A 44 -26.33 -12.53 1.92
C TYR A 44 -25.17 -12.04 1.01
N GLY A 45 -24.48 -12.93 0.30
CA GLY A 45 -23.38 -12.60 -0.61
C GLY A 45 -22.07 -12.18 0.08
N ALA A 46 -21.95 -12.38 1.40
CA ALA A 46 -20.80 -11.97 2.17
C ALA A 46 -19.59 -12.88 1.95
N ALA A 47 -18.39 -12.31 2.02
CA ALA A 47 -17.16 -13.06 2.25
C ALA A 47 -17.00 -13.36 3.76
N VAL A 48 -16.21 -14.36 4.10
CA VAL A 48 -16.09 -14.84 5.49
C VAL A 48 -14.65 -14.88 5.96
N ILE A 49 -14.41 -14.35 7.16
CA ILE A 49 -13.21 -14.67 7.92
C ILE A 49 -13.49 -15.96 8.70
N VAL A 50 -12.62 -16.95 8.48
CA VAL A 50 -12.66 -18.26 9.13
C VAL A 50 -11.52 -18.32 10.12
N MET A 51 -11.86 -18.23 11.40
CA MET A 51 -10.89 -18.36 12.48
C MET A 51 -10.49 -19.83 12.63
N ALA A 52 -9.18 -20.09 12.75
CA ALA A 52 -8.64 -21.43 12.93
C ALA A 52 -8.92 -21.95 14.35
N PHE A 53 -10.19 -22.25 14.62
CA PHE A 53 -10.70 -22.72 15.89
C PHE A 53 -11.72 -23.83 15.62
N ASP A 54 -11.40 -25.05 16.08
CA ASP A 54 -12.24 -26.23 15.98
C ASP A 54 -12.76 -26.69 17.35
N GLU A 55 -13.39 -27.85 17.39
CA GLU A 55 -14.00 -28.43 18.59
C GLU A 55 -12.98 -28.75 19.71
N ILE A 56 -11.69 -28.86 19.36
CA ILE A 56 -10.62 -29.14 20.32
C ILE A 56 -10.06 -27.83 20.90
N GLY A 57 -9.98 -26.78 20.09
CA GLY A 57 -9.38 -25.51 20.53
C GLY A 57 -8.91 -24.62 19.38
N GLN A 58 -8.26 -23.52 19.77
CA GLN A 58 -7.59 -22.65 18.81
C GLN A 58 -6.32 -23.31 18.27
N ALA A 59 -6.00 -23.04 17.01
CA ALA A 59 -4.82 -23.57 16.34
C ALA A 59 -3.55 -22.81 16.77
N ASP A 60 -2.80 -23.37 17.72
CA ASP A 60 -1.57 -22.83 18.30
C ASP A 60 -0.32 -23.12 17.47
N THR A 61 -0.17 -24.34 16.97
CA THR A 61 0.97 -24.80 16.14
C THR A 61 0.72 -24.63 14.65
N LYS A 62 1.80 -24.57 13.86
CA LYS A 62 1.75 -24.49 12.40
C LYS A 62 0.85 -25.59 11.79
N GLU A 63 1.06 -26.84 12.18
CA GLU A 63 0.35 -28.00 11.63
C GLU A 63 -1.14 -27.91 11.92
N ARG A 64 -1.52 -27.48 13.12
CA ARG A 64 -2.93 -27.27 13.48
C ARG A 64 -3.55 -26.13 12.68
N LYS A 65 -2.82 -25.02 12.50
CA LYS A 65 -3.31 -23.87 11.71
C LYS A 65 -3.65 -24.30 10.28
N VAL A 66 -2.73 -25.00 9.62
CA VAL A 66 -2.92 -25.51 8.25
C VAL A 66 -4.06 -26.52 8.19
N THR A 67 -4.07 -27.51 9.10
CA THR A 67 -5.06 -28.60 9.10
C THR A 67 -6.48 -28.07 9.28
N ILE A 68 -6.70 -27.15 10.23
CA ILE A 68 -8.02 -26.56 10.47
C ILE A 68 -8.47 -25.71 9.28
N CYS A 69 -7.58 -24.89 8.71
CA CYS A 69 -7.90 -24.11 7.52
C CYS A 69 -8.25 -25.01 6.32
N GLN A 70 -7.52 -26.11 6.12
CA GLN A 70 -7.81 -27.07 5.04
C GLN A 70 -9.15 -27.79 5.25
N ARG A 71 -9.46 -28.22 6.47
CA ARG A 71 -10.78 -28.80 6.79
C ARG A 71 -11.91 -27.80 6.53
N ALA A 72 -11.76 -26.56 6.99
CA ALA A 72 -12.74 -25.52 6.75
C ALA A 72 -12.89 -25.21 5.24
N TYR A 73 -11.78 -25.19 4.49
CA TYR A 73 -11.79 -25.00 3.04
C TYR A 73 -12.63 -26.05 2.32
N GLN A 74 -12.42 -27.33 2.63
CA GLN A 74 -13.18 -28.44 2.04
C GLN A 74 -14.67 -28.29 2.36
N ILE A 75 -15.03 -28.03 3.62
CA ILE A 75 -16.43 -27.84 4.01
C ILE A 75 -17.06 -26.66 3.24
N LEU A 76 -16.38 -25.50 3.22
CA LEU A 76 -16.91 -24.30 2.60
C LEU A 76 -17.04 -24.43 1.09
N THR A 77 -16.08 -25.06 0.42
CA THR A 77 -16.08 -25.19 -1.05
C THR A 77 -16.94 -26.35 -1.54
N GLU A 78 -16.91 -27.51 -0.87
CA GLU A 78 -17.59 -28.72 -1.36
C GLU A 78 -19.02 -28.85 -0.82
N LYS A 79 -19.27 -28.49 0.45
CA LYS A 79 -20.59 -28.64 1.09
C LYS A 79 -21.44 -27.36 0.98
N VAL A 80 -20.84 -26.20 1.24
CA VAL A 80 -21.55 -24.90 1.20
C VAL A 80 -21.51 -24.26 -0.18
N GLY A 81 -20.44 -24.51 -0.95
CA GLY A 81 -20.23 -23.99 -2.30
C GLY A 81 -19.73 -22.54 -2.37
N PHE A 82 -18.95 -22.09 -1.38
CA PHE A 82 -18.23 -20.81 -1.45
C PHE A 82 -17.23 -20.81 -2.61
N ALA A 83 -17.04 -19.65 -3.24
CA ALA A 83 -15.88 -19.48 -4.11
C ALA A 83 -14.62 -19.30 -3.24
N PRO A 84 -13.49 -19.94 -3.58
CA PRO A 84 -12.27 -19.87 -2.77
C PRO A 84 -11.79 -18.45 -2.43
N GLN A 85 -11.95 -17.50 -3.35
CA GLN A 85 -11.58 -16.10 -3.17
C GLN A 85 -12.41 -15.33 -2.12
N ASP A 86 -13.52 -15.91 -1.68
CA ASP A 86 -14.41 -15.32 -0.67
C ASP A 86 -14.11 -15.83 0.75
N ILE A 87 -13.13 -16.73 0.86
CA ILE A 87 -12.69 -17.33 2.11
C ILE A 87 -11.39 -16.62 2.54
N ILE A 88 -11.43 -16.04 3.73
CA ILE A 88 -10.30 -15.38 4.37
C ILE A 88 -9.97 -16.18 5.63
N PHE A 89 -8.81 -16.81 5.71
CA PHE A 89 -8.40 -17.51 6.93
C PHE A 89 -7.80 -16.54 7.94
N ASP A 90 -8.16 -16.69 9.21
CA ASP A 90 -7.42 -16.15 10.35
C ASP A 90 -6.76 -17.32 11.10
N PRO A 91 -5.47 -17.61 10.83
CA PRO A 91 -4.73 -18.68 11.50
C PRO A 91 -4.42 -18.43 12.98
N ASN A 92 -5.01 -17.40 13.61
CA ASN A 92 -4.73 -16.91 14.96
C ASN A 92 -3.31 -16.38 15.14
N ILE A 93 -3.20 -15.07 15.35
CA ILE A 93 -1.97 -14.44 15.86
C ILE A 93 -2.02 -14.50 17.39
N PHE A 94 -1.02 -15.17 17.99
CA PHE A 94 -0.84 -15.25 19.45
C PHE A 94 0.26 -14.31 19.94
N ALA A 95 0.23 -14.04 21.24
CA ALA A 95 1.22 -13.23 21.91
C ALA A 95 2.56 -13.95 22.01
N ILE A 96 3.64 -13.26 21.67
CA ILE A 96 5.02 -13.73 21.86
C ILE A 96 5.67 -13.00 23.04
N ALA A 97 6.91 -13.38 23.36
CA ALA A 97 7.68 -12.80 24.45
C ALA A 97 6.93 -12.81 25.79
N THR A 98 6.18 -13.90 26.05
CA THR A 98 5.35 -14.02 27.26
C THR A 98 6.14 -14.55 28.46
N GLY A 99 7.38 -15.00 28.25
CA GLY A 99 8.22 -15.71 29.22
C GLY A 99 7.98 -17.23 29.26
N ILE A 100 7.01 -17.75 28.50
CA ILE A 100 6.72 -19.17 28.35
C ILE A 100 7.39 -19.67 27.05
N GLU A 101 8.23 -20.70 27.14
CA GLU A 101 9.03 -21.17 25.99
C GLU A 101 8.18 -21.67 24.83
N GLU A 102 7.08 -22.35 25.14
CA GLU A 102 6.13 -22.85 24.16
C GLU A 102 5.52 -21.74 23.30
N HIS A 103 5.49 -20.50 23.80
CA HIS A 103 4.93 -19.35 23.10
C HIS A 103 5.93 -18.66 22.15
N ASN A 104 7.21 -19.01 22.25
CA ASN A 104 8.26 -18.36 21.46
C ASN A 104 8.09 -18.57 19.95
N ASN A 105 7.56 -19.72 19.56
CA ASN A 105 7.44 -20.09 18.16
C ASN A 105 6.15 -19.57 17.49
N TYR A 106 5.20 -19.00 18.24
CA TYR A 106 3.88 -18.65 17.71
C TYR A 106 3.90 -17.70 16.50
N ALA A 107 4.83 -16.74 16.45
CA ALA A 107 4.96 -15.85 15.30
C ALA A 107 5.51 -16.60 14.06
N VAL A 108 6.52 -17.46 14.26
CA VAL A 108 7.05 -18.34 13.20
C VAL A 108 5.97 -19.28 12.68
N ASP A 109 5.23 -19.92 13.58
CA ASP A 109 4.14 -20.83 13.23
C ASP A 109 3.08 -20.15 12.38
N PHE A 110 2.72 -18.90 12.70
CA PHE A 110 1.79 -18.12 11.87
C PHE A 110 2.37 -17.81 10.48
N ILE A 111 3.63 -17.36 10.40
CA ILE A 111 4.29 -17.00 9.14
C ILE A 111 4.42 -18.23 8.23
N GLU A 112 4.86 -19.37 8.78
CA GLU A 112 5.01 -20.61 8.03
C GLU A 112 3.66 -21.22 7.64
N ALA A 113 2.67 -21.20 8.54
CA ALA A 113 1.31 -21.64 8.21
C ALA A 113 0.69 -20.76 7.11
N THR A 114 0.94 -19.45 7.13
CA THR A 114 0.51 -18.54 6.07
C THR A 114 1.09 -18.98 4.72
N ARG A 115 2.41 -19.22 4.65
CA ARG A 115 3.07 -19.68 3.42
C ARG A 115 2.46 -20.99 2.90
N GLU A 116 2.21 -21.94 3.79
CA GLU A 116 1.64 -23.24 3.43
C GLU A 116 0.17 -23.14 3.00
N ILE A 117 -0.64 -22.36 3.71
CA ILE A 117 -2.04 -22.09 3.33
C ILE A 117 -2.11 -21.46 1.94
N LYS A 118 -1.25 -20.48 1.64
CA LYS A 118 -1.21 -19.83 0.32
C LYS A 118 -0.72 -20.78 -0.78
N ALA A 119 0.15 -21.74 -0.46
CA ALA A 119 0.57 -22.76 -1.42
C ALA A 119 -0.54 -23.79 -1.70
N LEU A 120 -1.23 -24.26 -0.67
CA LEU A 120 -2.28 -25.28 -0.78
C LEU A 120 -3.60 -24.72 -1.35
N MET A 121 -3.93 -23.47 -1.00
CA MET A 121 -5.21 -22.83 -1.30
C MET A 121 -4.96 -21.42 -1.85
N PRO A 122 -4.37 -21.26 -3.04
CA PRO A 122 -3.82 -19.99 -3.52
C PRO A 122 -4.86 -18.88 -3.72
N LEU A 123 -6.12 -19.24 -3.93
CA LEU A 123 -7.20 -18.28 -4.12
C LEU A 123 -7.75 -17.71 -2.81
N THR A 124 -7.53 -18.38 -1.66
CA THR A 124 -7.97 -17.84 -0.37
C THR A 124 -7.09 -16.69 0.07
N LYS A 125 -7.57 -15.94 1.06
CA LYS A 125 -6.84 -14.84 1.69
C LYS A 125 -6.40 -15.22 3.10
N VAL A 126 -5.35 -14.58 3.61
CA VAL A 126 -4.93 -14.74 5.01
C VAL A 126 -4.98 -13.39 5.73
N SER A 127 -5.64 -13.39 6.89
CA SER A 127 -5.84 -12.25 7.78
C SER A 127 -5.32 -12.55 9.19
N GLY A 128 -5.16 -11.51 10.01
CA GLY A 128 -4.91 -11.69 11.44
C GLY A 128 -4.94 -10.40 12.25
N GLY A 129 -5.32 -10.54 13.52
CA GLY A 129 -5.26 -9.49 14.55
C GLY A 129 -3.82 -9.17 14.98
N VAL A 130 -3.13 -8.30 14.24
CA VAL A 130 -1.69 -7.99 14.46
C VAL A 130 -1.42 -7.53 15.89
N SER A 131 -2.34 -6.79 16.50
CA SER A 131 -2.18 -6.29 17.87
C SER A 131 -1.90 -7.39 18.91
N ASN A 132 -2.36 -8.62 18.67
CA ASN A 132 -2.20 -9.75 19.56
C ASN A 132 -0.73 -10.18 19.71
N VAL A 133 0.09 -10.05 18.65
CA VAL A 133 1.51 -10.48 18.70
C VAL A 133 2.27 -9.74 19.81
N SER A 134 1.90 -8.49 20.05
CA SER A 134 2.56 -7.57 20.98
C SER A 134 1.92 -7.51 22.37
N PHE A 135 0.98 -8.39 22.69
CA PHE A 135 0.12 -8.26 23.88
C PHE A 135 0.91 -8.17 25.19
N SER A 136 2.04 -8.87 25.28
CA SER A 136 2.96 -8.88 26.43
C SER A 136 3.55 -7.49 26.75
N PHE A 137 3.52 -6.55 25.80
CA PHE A 137 4.09 -5.20 25.93
C PHE A 137 3.03 -4.10 26.06
N ARG A 138 1.81 -4.43 26.50
CA ARG A 138 0.74 -3.45 26.74
C ARG A 138 1.22 -2.27 27.59
N GLY A 139 0.97 -1.05 27.12
CA GLY A 139 1.42 0.18 27.75
C GLY A 139 2.84 0.62 27.38
N ASN A 140 3.53 -0.11 26.50
CA ASN A 140 4.77 0.32 25.85
C ASN A 140 4.56 0.39 24.33
N ASP A 141 3.90 1.45 23.86
CA ASP A 141 3.51 1.57 22.46
C ASP A 141 4.74 1.58 21.53
N HIS A 142 5.85 2.21 21.90
CA HIS A 142 7.07 2.22 21.10
C HIS A 142 7.56 0.80 20.72
N VAL A 143 7.64 -0.10 21.70
CA VAL A 143 8.04 -1.50 21.46
C VAL A 143 6.97 -2.24 20.66
N ARG A 144 5.68 -2.01 20.95
CA ARG A 144 4.58 -2.67 20.23
C ARG A 144 4.56 -2.31 18.74
N GLU A 145 4.76 -1.04 18.43
CA GLU A 145 4.80 -0.53 17.06
C GLU A 145 5.95 -1.15 16.26
N ALA A 146 7.14 -1.27 16.89
CA ALA A 146 8.28 -1.97 16.29
C ALA A 146 7.97 -3.46 16.03
N ILE A 147 7.39 -4.17 17.00
CA ILE A 147 6.99 -5.58 16.83
C ILE A 147 5.97 -5.72 15.68
N HIS A 148 4.98 -4.83 15.58
CA HIS A 148 3.98 -4.88 14.50
C HIS A 148 4.61 -4.71 13.12
N ALA A 149 5.51 -3.74 12.98
CA ALA A 149 6.20 -3.47 11.72
C ALA A 149 7.09 -4.66 11.29
N VAL A 150 7.85 -5.23 12.22
CA VAL A 150 8.68 -6.43 11.95
C VAL A 150 7.81 -7.64 11.61
N PHE A 151 6.75 -7.90 12.38
CA PHE A 151 5.83 -9.00 12.10
C PHE A 151 5.22 -8.89 10.71
N LEU A 152 4.65 -7.73 10.37
CA LEU A 152 4.00 -7.51 9.08
C LEU A 152 4.98 -7.63 7.92
N TYR A 153 6.21 -7.14 8.07
CA TYR A 153 7.25 -7.28 7.04
C TYR A 153 7.48 -8.74 6.63
N HIS A 154 7.56 -9.65 7.60
CA HIS A 154 7.76 -11.09 7.33
C HIS A 154 6.48 -11.80 6.92
N ALA A 155 5.35 -11.51 7.58
CA ALA A 155 4.09 -12.16 7.29
C ALA A 155 3.58 -11.83 5.87
N ILE A 156 3.75 -10.59 5.40
CA ILE A 156 3.39 -10.19 4.03
C ILE A 156 4.25 -10.91 3.00
N LYS A 157 5.56 -11.02 3.24
CA LYS A 157 6.45 -11.82 2.38
C LYS A 157 6.06 -13.29 2.33
N ALA A 158 5.49 -13.83 3.40
CA ALA A 158 4.95 -15.19 3.43
C ALA A 158 3.58 -15.32 2.74
N GLY A 159 2.92 -14.21 2.42
CA GLY A 159 1.66 -14.16 1.67
C GLY A 159 0.43 -13.73 2.47
N MET A 160 0.61 -13.10 3.63
CA MET A 160 -0.49 -12.48 4.39
C MET A 160 -1.11 -11.34 3.57
N ASP A 161 -2.44 -11.36 3.42
CA ASP A 161 -3.17 -10.39 2.58
C ASP A 161 -3.73 -9.21 3.40
N MET A 162 -4.08 -9.42 4.67
CA MET A 162 -4.79 -8.42 5.48
C MET A 162 -4.31 -8.42 6.95
N GLY A 163 -4.04 -7.24 7.52
CA GLY A 163 -3.73 -7.09 8.95
C GLY A 163 -4.74 -6.19 9.65
N ILE A 164 -5.34 -6.67 10.75
CA ILE A 164 -6.20 -5.84 11.61
C ILE A 164 -5.30 -5.12 12.61
N VAL A 165 -5.01 -3.85 12.33
CA VAL A 165 -4.05 -3.03 13.09
C VAL A 165 -4.42 -1.55 13.06
N ASN A 166 -3.92 -0.79 14.03
CA ASN A 166 -3.99 0.67 13.99
C ASN A 166 -2.93 1.23 13.03
N ALA A 167 -3.35 1.57 11.80
CA ALA A 167 -2.46 2.12 10.79
C ALA A 167 -1.76 3.44 11.21
N GLY A 168 -2.34 4.19 12.17
CA GLY A 168 -1.75 5.42 12.67
C GLY A 168 -0.47 5.21 13.48
N GLN A 169 -0.31 4.02 14.06
CA GLN A 169 0.78 3.60 14.95
C GLN A 169 1.86 2.77 14.23
N LEU A 170 1.72 2.48 12.93
CA LEU A 170 2.75 1.74 12.22
C LEU A 170 3.96 2.63 11.94
N VAL A 171 5.12 2.20 12.44
CA VAL A 171 6.43 2.76 12.10
C VAL A 171 6.95 2.17 10.79
N VAL A 172 7.83 2.90 10.10
CA VAL A 172 8.51 2.39 8.90
C VAL A 172 9.56 1.38 9.35
N TYR A 173 9.59 0.20 8.73
CA TYR A 173 10.48 -0.90 9.15
C TYR A 173 11.96 -0.49 9.22
N ASP A 174 12.43 0.32 8.27
CA ASP A 174 13.83 0.75 8.23
C ASP A 174 14.18 1.83 9.26
N GLU A 175 13.19 2.58 9.75
CA GLU A 175 13.35 3.66 10.74
C GLU A 175 13.30 3.16 12.19
N ILE A 176 13.01 1.86 12.42
CA ILE A 176 13.08 1.26 13.75
C ILE A 176 14.54 1.30 14.22
N GLU A 177 14.76 1.77 15.45
CA GLU A 177 16.08 1.81 16.09
C GLU A 177 16.79 0.46 15.92
N PRO A 178 18.05 0.43 15.43
CA PRO A 178 18.71 -0.82 15.01
C PRO A 178 18.72 -1.92 16.07
N THR A 179 18.95 -1.57 17.34
CA THR A 179 18.96 -2.53 18.45
C THR A 179 17.58 -3.10 18.70
N LEU A 180 16.56 -2.24 18.83
CA LEU A 180 15.17 -2.64 19.01
C LEU A 180 14.68 -3.49 17.82
N LYS A 181 15.01 -3.10 16.58
CA LYS A 181 14.67 -3.87 15.39
C LYS A 181 15.26 -5.27 15.45
N GLN A 182 16.54 -5.41 15.79
CA GLN A 182 17.19 -6.72 15.92
C GLN A 182 16.54 -7.57 17.02
N LEU A 183 16.21 -6.97 18.17
CA LEU A 183 15.53 -7.68 19.26
C LEU A 183 14.12 -8.14 18.85
N CYS A 184 13.36 -7.29 18.14
CA CYS A 184 12.06 -7.67 17.61
C CYS A 184 12.17 -8.77 16.55
N GLU A 185 13.16 -8.72 15.66
CA GLU A 185 13.46 -9.76 14.66
C GLU A 185 13.79 -11.09 15.32
N ASP A 186 14.65 -11.08 16.34
CA ASP A 186 15.04 -12.29 17.07
C ASP A 186 13.83 -12.96 17.75
N VAL A 187 12.95 -12.18 18.38
CA VAL A 187 11.74 -12.72 19.01
C VAL A 187 10.70 -13.17 17.97
N ILE A 188 10.45 -12.38 16.92
CA ILE A 188 9.44 -12.72 15.89
C ILE A 188 9.82 -13.97 15.11
N LEU A 189 11.11 -14.13 14.81
CA LEU A 189 11.63 -15.26 14.03
C LEU A 189 12.16 -16.39 14.92
N ASN A 190 11.98 -16.27 16.24
CA ASN A 190 12.47 -17.21 17.24
C ASN A 190 13.97 -17.58 17.04
N ARG A 191 14.80 -16.57 16.78
CA ARG A 191 16.25 -16.70 16.59
C ARG A 191 16.97 -16.37 17.90
N ASN A 192 18.08 -17.07 18.16
CA ASN A 192 18.93 -16.82 19.34
C ASN A 192 18.15 -16.83 20.66
N ASN A 193 17.13 -17.70 20.74
CA ASN A 193 16.14 -17.70 21.82
C ASN A 193 16.15 -19.02 22.61
N ASP A 194 17.29 -19.72 22.59
CA ASP A 194 17.55 -20.84 23.49
C ASP A 194 17.39 -20.32 24.92
N ASN A 195 16.63 -21.03 25.76
CA ASN A 195 16.30 -20.63 27.13
C ASN A 195 15.68 -19.20 27.26
N ASN A 196 14.82 -18.79 26.32
CA ASN A 196 14.14 -17.47 26.32
C ASN A 196 15.06 -16.23 26.19
N GLU A 197 16.32 -16.37 25.82
CA GLU A 197 17.26 -15.25 25.80
C GLU A 197 16.81 -14.03 24.97
N ALA A 198 16.20 -14.25 23.80
CA ALA A 198 15.73 -13.15 22.96
C ALA A 198 14.54 -12.43 23.60
N THR A 199 13.63 -13.21 24.20
CA THR A 199 12.50 -12.69 24.99
C THR A 199 13.00 -11.84 26.16
N GLU A 200 13.95 -12.35 26.95
CA GLU A 200 14.52 -11.62 28.09
C GLU A 200 15.22 -10.32 27.67
N LYS A 201 16.02 -10.36 26.60
CA LYS A 201 16.69 -9.17 26.05
C LYS A 201 15.70 -8.11 25.59
N LEU A 202 14.61 -8.51 24.92
CA LEU A 202 13.56 -7.58 24.49
C LEU A 202 12.79 -7.00 25.69
N ILE A 203 12.45 -7.81 26.70
CA ILE A 203 11.80 -7.35 27.93
C ILE A 203 12.69 -6.36 28.67
N ALA A 204 13.96 -6.69 28.88
CA ALA A 204 14.93 -5.81 29.54
C ALA A 204 15.06 -4.47 28.79
N HIS A 205 15.16 -4.52 27.46
CA HIS A 205 15.18 -3.30 26.65
C HIS A 205 13.88 -2.49 26.81
N ALA A 206 12.72 -3.15 26.77
CA ALA A 206 11.42 -2.50 26.95
C ALA A 206 11.28 -1.81 28.32
N GLU A 207 11.85 -2.38 29.38
CA GLU A 207 11.90 -1.75 30.71
C GLU A 207 12.76 -0.49 30.72
N THR A 208 13.90 -0.47 30.02
CA THR A 208 14.72 0.75 29.89
C THR A 208 13.96 1.87 29.18
N VAL A 209 13.17 1.54 28.16
CA VAL A 209 12.31 2.49 27.42
C VAL A 209 11.19 3.02 28.32
N LYS A 210 10.55 2.13 29.09
CA LYS A 210 9.46 2.50 30.02
C LYS A 210 9.96 3.35 31.19
N ALA A 211 11.14 3.04 31.73
CA ALA A 211 11.77 3.74 32.85
C ALA A 211 12.28 5.14 32.49
N LYS A 212 12.61 5.39 31.21
CA LYS A 212 12.95 6.74 30.72
C LYS A 212 11.78 7.73 30.76
N GLY A 213 10.56 7.26 31.06
CA GLY A 213 9.37 8.09 31.07
C GLY A 213 9.11 8.69 29.69
N LYS A 214 7.99 9.39 29.56
CA LYS A 214 7.60 10.07 28.32
C LYS A 214 8.49 11.30 28.06
N VAL A 215 9.81 11.13 27.99
CA VAL A 215 10.61 12.10 27.23
C VAL A 215 10.47 11.62 25.80
N GLU A 216 9.47 12.19 25.11
CA GLU A 216 9.57 12.40 23.66
C GLU A 216 10.85 13.23 23.46
N VAL A 217 12.01 12.58 23.50
CA VAL A 217 13.15 13.11 22.80
C VAL A 217 12.73 12.88 21.37
N LYS A 218 12.06 13.88 20.76
CA LYS A 218 12.06 14.01 19.32
C LYS A 218 13.54 13.94 18.98
N ASP A 219 13.97 12.81 18.44
CA ASP A 219 15.33 12.67 17.98
C ASP A 219 15.45 13.61 16.78
N GLU A 220 15.74 14.88 17.06
CA GLU A 220 15.91 15.93 16.07
C GLU A 220 17.34 15.90 15.51
N ALA A 221 18.11 14.83 15.72
CA ALA A 221 19.45 14.70 15.14
C ALA A 221 19.43 14.87 13.62
N TRP A 222 18.40 14.34 12.95
CA TRP A 222 18.16 14.50 11.51
C TRP A 222 17.96 15.97 11.10
N ARG A 223 17.59 16.87 12.02
CA ARG A 223 17.46 18.29 11.72
C ARG A 223 18.81 18.95 11.43
N ASN A 224 19.91 18.35 11.88
CA ASN A 224 21.26 18.86 11.62
C ASN A 224 21.83 18.42 10.25
N ASP A 225 21.12 17.57 9.50
CA ASP A 225 21.54 17.13 8.16
C ASP A 225 21.33 18.23 7.09
N THR A 226 21.58 17.92 5.81
CA THR A 226 21.30 18.85 4.71
C THR A 226 19.79 18.99 4.47
N VAL A 227 19.38 20.09 3.82
CA VAL A 227 17.95 20.34 3.51
C VAL A 227 17.33 19.20 2.68
N GLU A 228 18.09 18.59 1.77
CA GLU A 228 17.63 17.47 0.94
C GLU A 228 17.32 16.23 1.80
N LYS A 229 18.20 15.92 2.75
CA LYS A 229 18.00 14.81 3.69
C LYS A 229 16.85 15.08 4.65
N ARG A 230 16.70 16.32 5.12
CA ARG A 230 15.57 16.72 5.96
C ARG A 230 14.23 16.59 5.21
N LEU A 231 14.15 17.09 3.99
CA LEU A 231 12.97 16.94 3.13
C LEU A 231 12.63 15.47 2.90
N SER A 232 13.65 14.65 2.59
CA SER A 232 13.48 13.19 2.43
C SER A 232 12.96 12.54 3.71
N HIS A 233 13.53 12.88 4.87
CA HIS A 233 13.08 12.37 6.17
C HIS A 233 11.64 12.78 6.48
N SER A 234 11.30 14.05 6.25
CA SER A 234 9.93 14.57 6.41
C SER A 234 8.94 13.84 5.51
N LEU A 235 9.32 13.54 4.26
CA LEU A 235 8.49 12.76 3.32
C LEU A 235 8.30 11.32 3.79
N VAL A 236 9.38 10.59 4.10
CA VAL A 236 9.33 9.18 4.52
C VAL A 236 8.50 9.01 5.81
N ASN A 237 8.66 9.93 6.76
CA ASN A 237 7.97 9.85 8.06
C ASN A 237 6.62 10.60 8.08
N GLY A 238 6.25 11.31 7.01
CA GLY A 238 4.99 12.03 6.92
C GLY A 238 4.89 13.25 7.86
N ILE A 239 6.02 13.90 8.14
CA ILE A 239 6.17 15.03 9.07
C ILE A 239 5.83 16.34 8.36
N THR A 240 4.85 17.09 8.89
CA THR A 240 4.42 18.37 8.31
C THR A 240 4.91 19.60 9.07
N ASP A 241 5.52 19.43 10.25
CA ASP A 241 5.78 20.52 11.20
C ASP A 241 6.88 21.49 10.72
N TYR A 242 7.90 20.96 10.05
CA TYR A 242 9.09 21.74 9.65
C TYR A 242 9.15 22.02 8.14
N ILE A 243 8.19 21.49 7.39
CA ILE A 243 8.25 21.45 5.94
C ILE A 243 8.24 22.85 5.32
N ASP A 244 7.60 23.83 5.97
CA ASP A 244 7.57 25.22 5.50
C ASP A 244 8.97 25.82 5.45
N ILE A 245 9.76 25.59 6.50
CA ILE A 245 11.12 26.11 6.65
C ILE A 245 12.07 25.36 5.72
N GLU A 246 11.96 24.02 5.66
CA GLU A 246 12.82 23.17 4.83
C GLU A 246 12.59 23.45 3.34
N THR A 247 11.33 23.62 2.93
CA THR A 247 10.99 23.92 1.53
C THR A 247 11.50 25.30 1.13
N GLU A 248 11.40 26.30 2.01
CA GLU A 248 11.91 27.66 1.74
C GLU A 248 13.45 27.69 1.68
N GLU A 249 14.14 26.96 2.57
CA GLU A 249 15.60 26.83 2.51
C GLU A 249 16.05 26.16 1.20
N ALA A 250 15.35 25.10 0.76
CA ALA A 250 15.63 24.48 -0.52
C ALA A 250 15.35 25.44 -1.69
N ARG A 251 14.24 26.19 -1.65
CA ARG A 251 13.89 27.19 -2.67
C ARG A 251 14.98 28.25 -2.85
N GLN A 252 15.64 28.67 -1.77
CA GLN A 252 16.74 29.63 -1.84
C GLN A 252 18.06 29.01 -2.31
N LYS A 253 18.23 27.70 -2.15
CA LYS A 253 19.43 26.96 -2.52
C LYS A 253 19.47 26.58 -4.01
N TYR A 254 18.33 26.19 -4.57
CA TYR A 254 18.21 25.74 -5.97
C TYR A 254 17.93 26.92 -6.92
N ALA A 255 18.23 26.76 -8.21
CA ALA A 255 18.15 27.85 -9.16
C ALA A 255 16.70 28.22 -9.52
N THR A 256 15.81 27.23 -9.52
CA THR A 256 14.37 27.44 -9.71
C THR A 256 13.56 26.70 -8.65
N PRO A 257 12.36 27.19 -8.26
CA PRO A 257 11.47 26.45 -7.39
C PRO A 257 11.06 25.08 -7.96
N LEU A 258 11.05 24.93 -9.29
CA LEU A 258 10.74 23.66 -9.95
C LEU A 258 11.81 22.60 -9.68
N GLU A 259 13.09 22.96 -9.65
CA GLU A 259 14.19 22.05 -9.31
C GLU A 259 14.07 21.47 -7.88
N VAL A 260 13.44 22.18 -6.96
CA VAL A 260 13.16 21.64 -5.61
C VAL A 260 12.14 20.50 -5.67
N ILE A 261 11.15 20.62 -6.55
CA ILE A 261 10.15 19.57 -6.81
C ILE A 261 10.84 18.39 -7.49
N GLU A 262 11.47 18.62 -8.63
CA GLU A 262 12.07 17.57 -9.48
C GLU A 262 13.30 16.90 -8.85
N GLY A 263 13.99 17.58 -7.93
CA GLY A 263 15.13 17.04 -7.18
C GLY A 263 14.72 16.46 -5.83
N PRO A 264 15.00 17.15 -4.71
CA PRO A 264 14.95 16.55 -3.37
C PRO A 264 13.56 16.03 -2.96
N LEU A 265 12.48 16.65 -3.41
CA LEU A 265 11.13 16.17 -3.10
C LEU A 265 10.79 14.88 -3.86
N MET A 266 11.10 14.82 -5.15
CA MET A 266 10.93 13.61 -5.96
C MET A 266 11.86 12.47 -5.52
N ASP A 267 13.11 12.78 -5.14
CA ASP A 267 14.04 11.80 -4.57
C ASP A 267 13.46 11.16 -3.29
N GLY A 268 12.93 11.98 -2.37
CA GLY A 268 12.26 11.49 -1.16
C GLY A 268 11.04 10.63 -1.47
N MET A 269 10.26 10.98 -2.49
CA MET A 269 9.12 10.18 -2.96
C MET A 269 9.55 8.88 -3.66
N GLY A 270 10.71 8.86 -4.30
CA GLY A 270 11.35 7.63 -4.79
C GLY A 270 11.62 6.64 -3.67
N ILE A 271 12.17 7.12 -2.53
CA ILE A 271 12.40 6.30 -1.33
C ILE A 271 11.07 5.75 -0.78
N VAL A 272 10.03 6.58 -0.70
CA VAL A 272 8.68 6.15 -0.29
C VAL A 272 8.17 5.02 -1.20
N GLY A 273 8.36 5.16 -2.52
CA GLY A 273 7.98 4.13 -3.49
C GLY A 273 8.78 2.83 -3.35
N ASP A 274 10.08 2.91 -3.08
CA ASP A 274 10.94 1.76 -2.81
C ASP A 274 10.52 1.02 -1.54
N LEU A 275 10.26 1.76 -0.45
CA LEU A 275 9.81 1.19 0.82
C LEU A 275 8.44 0.53 0.71
N PHE A 276 7.50 1.17 0.00
CA PHE A 276 6.17 0.60 -0.25
C PHE A 276 6.26 -0.67 -1.10
N GLY A 277 7.00 -0.62 -2.22
CA GLY A 277 7.20 -1.78 -3.09
C GLY A 277 7.94 -2.95 -2.41
N ALA A 278 8.78 -2.67 -1.41
CA ALA A 278 9.45 -3.67 -0.61
C ALA A 278 8.61 -4.21 0.58
N GLY A 279 7.39 -3.71 0.76
CA GLY A 279 6.52 -4.07 1.90
C GLY A 279 7.01 -3.54 3.26
N LYS A 280 7.92 -2.55 3.25
CA LYS A 280 8.47 -1.89 4.46
C LYS A 280 7.68 -0.66 4.89
N MET A 281 6.80 -0.18 4.00
CA MET A 281 5.87 0.92 4.22
C MET A 281 4.48 0.53 3.71
N PHE A 282 3.44 1.05 4.35
CA PHE A 282 2.04 0.74 4.07
C PHE A 282 1.31 1.92 3.44
N LEU A 283 0.20 1.65 2.75
CA LEU A 283 -0.59 2.67 2.05
C LEU A 283 -0.95 3.89 2.92
N PRO A 284 -1.37 3.74 4.20
CA PRO A 284 -1.64 4.90 5.05
C PRO A 284 -0.42 5.79 5.30
N GLN A 285 0.79 5.21 5.34
CA GLN A 285 2.04 5.97 5.46
C GLN A 285 2.35 6.72 4.16
N VAL A 286 2.18 6.07 3.00
CA VAL A 286 2.31 6.72 1.68
C VAL A 286 1.38 7.92 1.55
N VAL A 287 0.14 7.81 2.05
CA VAL A 287 -0.83 8.93 2.08
C VAL A 287 -0.35 10.08 2.98
N LYS A 288 0.32 9.79 4.10
CA LYS A 288 0.94 10.84 4.93
C LYS A 288 2.10 11.52 4.20
N SER A 289 2.98 10.77 3.53
CA SER A 289 4.07 11.31 2.70
C SER A 289 3.55 12.23 1.60
N ALA A 290 2.50 11.79 0.91
CA ALA A 290 1.80 12.55 -0.10
C ALA A 290 1.24 13.90 0.42
N ARG A 291 0.82 13.96 1.69
CA ARG A 291 0.37 15.21 2.33
C ARG A 291 1.54 16.18 2.57
N VAL A 292 2.71 15.66 2.93
CA VAL A 292 3.95 16.46 3.08
C VAL A 292 4.34 17.04 1.73
N MET A 293 4.39 16.19 0.69
CA MET A 293 4.66 16.61 -0.71
C MET A 293 3.72 17.73 -1.16
N LYS A 294 2.40 17.54 -1.00
CA LYS A 294 1.40 18.55 -1.36
C LYS A 294 1.61 19.88 -0.63
N LYS A 295 2.01 19.84 0.65
CA LYS A 295 2.29 21.04 1.43
C LYS A 295 3.53 21.77 0.90
N SER A 296 4.63 21.06 0.62
CA SER A 296 5.83 21.64 -0.02
C SER A 296 5.52 22.27 -1.38
N VAL A 297 4.81 21.55 -2.26
CA VAL A 297 4.43 22.06 -3.57
C VAL A 297 3.60 23.34 -3.43
N ALA A 298 2.63 23.37 -2.51
CA ALA A 298 1.81 24.56 -2.27
C ALA A 298 2.63 25.80 -1.84
N ILE A 299 3.76 25.62 -1.14
CA ILE A 299 4.68 26.70 -0.77
C ILE A 299 5.44 27.20 -1.99
N LEU A 300 5.81 26.31 -2.91
CA LEU A 300 6.59 26.64 -4.12
C LEU A 300 5.72 27.25 -5.23
N THR A 301 4.42 26.89 -5.30
CA THR A 301 3.50 27.34 -6.36
C THR A 301 3.51 28.85 -6.61
N PRO A 302 3.39 29.74 -5.59
CA PRO A 302 3.39 31.19 -5.84
C PRO A 302 4.70 31.68 -6.49
N TYR A 303 5.84 31.07 -6.17
CA TYR A 303 7.13 31.43 -6.77
C TYR A 303 7.26 30.92 -8.20
N ILE A 304 6.74 29.71 -8.48
CA ILE A 304 6.67 29.17 -9.84
C ILE A 304 5.82 30.08 -10.73
N GLU A 305 4.68 30.56 -10.22
CA GLU A 305 3.79 31.48 -10.96
C GLU A 305 4.44 32.85 -11.19
N ALA A 306 5.15 33.39 -10.18
CA ALA A 306 5.88 34.65 -10.31
C ALA A 306 7.00 34.56 -11.37
N GLU A 307 7.83 33.51 -11.34
CA GLU A 307 8.87 33.28 -12.36
C GLU A 307 8.30 33.13 -13.78
N LYS A 308 7.13 32.48 -13.91
CA LYS A 308 6.45 32.35 -15.20
C LYS A 308 5.98 33.70 -15.72
N GLU A 309 5.41 34.54 -14.87
CA GLU A 309 4.96 35.87 -15.26
C GLU A 309 6.16 36.78 -15.58
N GLU A 310 7.25 36.74 -14.81
CA GLU A 310 8.49 37.45 -15.13
C GLU A 310 9.08 37.03 -16.48
N ARG A 311 9.17 35.72 -16.75
CA ARG A 311 9.62 35.19 -18.05
C ARG A 311 8.71 35.63 -19.19
N LYS A 312 7.40 35.64 -18.97
CA LYS A 312 6.41 36.11 -19.94
C LYS A 312 6.55 37.60 -20.22
N GLN A 313 6.75 38.44 -19.20
CA GLN A 313 7.00 39.87 -19.35
C GLN A 313 8.34 40.14 -20.06
N ALA A 314 9.39 39.37 -19.76
CA ALA A 314 10.67 39.45 -20.45
C ALA A 314 10.56 39.08 -21.93
N HIS A 315 9.79 38.02 -22.26
CA HIS A 315 9.50 37.65 -23.66
C HIS A 315 8.70 38.73 -24.40
N LEU A 316 7.69 39.30 -23.75
CA LEU A 316 6.90 40.42 -24.28
C LEU A 316 7.78 41.65 -24.55
N ALA A 317 8.72 41.96 -23.66
CA ALA A 317 9.68 43.05 -23.84
C ALA A 317 10.72 42.77 -24.94
N ALA A 318 11.08 41.50 -25.16
CA ALA A 318 12.01 41.07 -26.20
C ALA A 318 11.37 40.84 -27.58
N GLY A 319 10.05 40.99 -27.72
CA GLY A 319 9.32 40.77 -28.98
C GLY A 319 9.25 39.31 -29.42
N THR A 320 9.53 38.37 -28.52
CA THR A 320 9.53 36.92 -28.77
C THR A 320 8.24 36.29 -28.22
N THR A 321 7.59 35.43 -29.00
CA THR A 321 6.40 34.68 -28.54
C THR A 321 6.81 33.63 -27.52
N ASN A 322 6.31 33.75 -26.30
CA ASN A 322 6.54 32.83 -25.19
C ASN A 322 5.97 31.44 -25.53
N SER A 323 6.81 30.45 -25.82
CA SER A 323 6.39 29.06 -26.11
C SER A 323 6.34 28.15 -24.88
N GLU A 324 6.78 28.62 -23.72
CA GLU A 324 6.84 27.81 -22.49
C GLU A 324 5.62 28.07 -21.58
N ALA A 325 4.48 27.52 -21.95
CA ALA A 325 3.33 27.38 -21.07
C ALA A 325 3.52 26.18 -20.12
N ALA A 326 4.56 26.19 -19.27
CA ALA A 326 4.83 25.05 -18.38
C ALA A 326 3.95 25.10 -17.12
N GLY A 327 2.62 25.01 -17.23
CA GLY A 327 1.74 24.63 -16.11
C GLY A 327 2.17 23.29 -15.48
N ALA A 328 1.60 22.92 -14.33
CA ALA A 328 1.79 21.56 -13.79
C ALA A 328 1.49 20.54 -14.92
N ALA A 329 2.39 19.60 -15.17
CA ALA A 329 2.23 18.66 -16.28
C ALA A 329 0.91 17.90 -16.11
N LYS A 330 0.04 17.99 -17.12
CA LYS A 330 -1.27 17.34 -17.12
C LYS A 330 -1.12 15.87 -17.48
N ILE A 331 -1.58 14.98 -16.61
CA ILE A 331 -1.61 13.55 -16.86
C ILE A 331 -3.07 13.12 -17.01
N LEU A 332 -3.40 12.58 -18.18
CA LEU A 332 -4.72 12.01 -18.43
C LEU A 332 -4.72 10.54 -18.04
N LEU A 333 -5.67 10.14 -17.19
CA LEU A 333 -5.86 8.75 -16.77
C LEU A 333 -7.22 8.23 -17.24
N ALA A 334 -7.24 7.03 -17.81
CA ALA A 334 -8.47 6.38 -18.25
C ALA A 334 -8.40 4.86 -18.08
N THR A 335 -9.50 4.25 -17.63
CA THR A 335 -9.69 2.81 -17.80
C THR A 335 -10.32 2.58 -19.18
N VAL A 336 -9.68 1.73 -19.97
CA VAL A 336 -10.01 1.56 -21.39
C VAL A 336 -11.41 0.99 -21.61
N LYS A 337 -11.89 1.10 -22.85
CA LYS A 337 -13.22 0.63 -23.25
C LYS A 337 -13.44 -0.84 -22.87
N GLY A 338 -14.63 -1.13 -22.34
CA GLY A 338 -15.03 -2.48 -21.94
C GLY A 338 -14.52 -2.89 -20.56
N ASP A 339 -13.75 -2.05 -19.88
CA ASP A 339 -13.22 -2.33 -18.56
C ASP A 339 -13.79 -1.34 -17.53
N VAL A 340 -14.27 -1.88 -16.41
CA VAL A 340 -14.92 -1.16 -15.30
C VAL A 340 -14.01 -0.99 -14.09
N HIS A 341 -12.83 -1.60 -14.10
CA HIS A 341 -11.96 -1.63 -12.93
C HIS A 341 -11.09 -0.37 -12.87
N ASP A 342 -11.19 0.39 -11.79
CA ASP A 342 -10.53 1.70 -11.66
C ASP A 342 -9.79 1.92 -10.35
N ILE A 343 -9.85 0.99 -9.39
CA ILE A 343 -9.19 1.17 -8.09
C ILE A 343 -7.71 1.51 -8.27
N GLY A 344 -6.97 0.74 -9.09
CA GLY A 344 -5.56 0.99 -9.37
C GLY A 344 -5.33 2.36 -10.03
N LYS A 345 -6.15 2.73 -11.02
CA LYS A 345 -6.12 4.04 -11.68
C LYS A 345 -6.35 5.17 -10.69
N ASN A 346 -7.33 5.03 -9.80
CA ASN A 346 -7.68 6.05 -8.81
C ASN A 346 -6.53 6.22 -7.81
N ILE A 347 -5.88 5.14 -7.39
CA ILE A 347 -4.68 5.20 -6.55
C ILE A 347 -3.55 5.92 -7.29
N VAL A 348 -3.30 5.59 -8.56
CA VAL A 348 -2.29 6.29 -9.39
C VAL A 348 -2.62 7.78 -9.51
N GLY A 349 -3.88 8.14 -9.75
CA GLY A 349 -4.33 9.53 -9.82
C GLY A 349 -4.13 10.27 -8.50
N VAL A 350 -4.44 9.64 -7.37
CA VAL A 350 -4.16 10.22 -6.05
C VAL A 350 -2.66 10.40 -5.84
N VAL A 351 -1.85 9.38 -6.16
CA VAL A 351 -0.39 9.43 -6.01
C VAL A 351 0.20 10.54 -6.88
N LEU A 352 -0.07 10.57 -8.18
CA LEU A 352 0.44 11.60 -9.10
C LEU A 352 -0.06 13.00 -8.73
N GLY A 353 -1.35 13.16 -8.39
CA GLY A 353 -1.90 14.44 -7.96
C GLY A 353 -1.27 14.97 -6.67
N CYS A 354 -0.91 14.06 -5.76
CA CYS A 354 -0.13 14.41 -4.56
C CYS A 354 1.32 14.81 -4.87
N ASN A 355 1.84 14.50 -6.06
CA ASN A 355 3.18 14.83 -6.53
C ASN A 355 3.22 16.02 -7.49
N GLY A 356 2.18 16.86 -7.49
CA GLY A 356 2.18 18.14 -8.22
C GLY A 356 1.76 18.04 -9.69
N TYR A 357 1.33 16.86 -10.16
CA TYR A 357 0.72 16.71 -11.48
C TYR A 357 -0.76 17.11 -11.46
N GLU A 358 -1.25 17.69 -12.56
CA GLU A 358 -2.67 17.93 -12.75
C GLU A 358 -3.30 16.68 -13.38
N ILE A 359 -4.28 16.07 -12.69
CA ILE A 359 -4.84 14.78 -13.12
C ILE A 359 -6.19 14.98 -13.81
N ILE A 360 -6.27 14.53 -15.06
CA ILE A 360 -7.51 14.47 -15.84
C ILE A 360 -7.99 13.02 -15.82
N ASP A 361 -8.89 12.70 -14.90
CA ASP A 361 -9.46 11.36 -14.81
C ASP A 361 -10.74 11.24 -15.67
N LEU A 362 -10.70 10.41 -16.71
CA LEU A 362 -11.84 10.15 -17.59
C LEU A 362 -12.78 9.05 -17.09
N GLY A 363 -12.43 8.36 -16.01
CA GLY A 363 -13.20 7.27 -15.43
C GLY A 363 -13.00 5.93 -16.14
N VAL A 364 -14.10 5.19 -16.28
CA VAL A 364 -14.11 3.80 -16.78
C VAL A 364 -14.81 3.63 -18.12
N MET A 365 -14.52 2.50 -18.78
CA MET A 365 -15.07 2.13 -20.08
C MET A 365 -14.89 3.22 -21.14
N VAL A 366 -13.75 3.93 -21.11
CA VAL A 366 -13.55 5.12 -21.92
C VAL A 366 -13.13 4.73 -23.35
N PRO A 367 -13.87 5.16 -24.40
CA PRO A 367 -13.49 4.89 -25.78
C PRO A 367 -12.18 5.57 -26.19
N ALA A 368 -11.40 4.94 -27.07
CA ALA A 368 -10.15 5.47 -27.61
C ALA A 368 -10.28 6.93 -28.11
N ASP A 369 -11.29 7.22 -28.94
CA ASP A 369 -11.49 8.58 -29.48
C ASP A 369 -11.61 9.64 -28.38
N LYS A 370 -12.40 9.36 -27.34
CA LYS A 370 -12.60 10.29 -26.21
C LYS A 370 -11.30 10.51 -25.44
N ILE A 371 -10.50 9.47 -25.24
CA ILE A 371 -9.19 9.56 -24.58
C ILE A 371 -8.28 10.51 -25.38
N LEU A 372 -8.14 10.23 -26.67
CA LEU A 372 -7.20 10.94 -27.54
C LEU A 372 -7.63 12.39 -27.81
N GLU A 373 -8.93 12.63 -28.04
CA GLU A 373 -9.47 13.98 -28.20
C GLU A 373 -9.32 14.81 -26.93
N THR A 374 -9.59 14.22 -25.76
CA THR A 374 -9.41 14.93 -24.49
C THR A 374 -7.93 15.21 -24.23
N ALA A 375 -7.04 14.26 -24.51
CA ALA A 375 -5.60 14.45 -24.35
C ALA A 375 -5.09 15.62 -25.21
N GLN A 376 -5.56 15.74 -26.46
CA GLN A 376 -5.21 16.86 -27.32
C GLN A 376 -5.84 18.18 -26.84
N ARG A 377 -7.13 18.17 -26.50
CA ARG A 377 -7.87 19.36 -26.07
C ARG A 377 -7.29 19.98 -24.79
N GLU A 378 -7.00 19.13 -23.81
CA GLU A 378 -6.48 19.56 -22.51
C GLU A 378 -4.96 19.72 -22.52
N GLN A 379 -4.31 19.41 -23.64
CA GLN A 379 -2.86 19.40 -23.81
C GLN A 379 -2.17 18.54 -22.74
N ALA A 380 -2.66 17.31 -22.55
CA ALA A 380 -2.05 16.34 -21.66
C ALA A 380 -0.60 16.07 -22.10
N ALA A 381 0.32 16.07 -21.13
CA ALA A 381 1.72 15.73 -21.33
C ALA A 381 1.92 14.21 -21.39
N ILE A 382 1.14 13.46 -20.61
CA ILE A 382 1.21 11.99 -20.51
C ILE A 382 -0.20 11.40 -20.58
N ILE A 383 -0.34 10.25 -21.23
CA ILE A 383 -1.57 9.45 -21.23
C ILE A 383 -1.32 8.15 -20.47
N GLY A 384 -2.09 7.90 -19.43
CA GLY A 384 -2.07 6.67 -18.64
C GLY A 384 -3.33 5.83 -18.86
N LEU A 385 -3.14 4.58 -19.26
CA LEU A 385 -4.20 3.61 -19.49
C LEU A 385 -4.19 2.52 -18.41
N SER A 386 -5.36 2.22 -17.88
CA SER A 386 -5.58 1.14 -16.92
C SER A 386 -6.41 0.01 -17.54
N GLY A 387 -6.02 -1.23 -17.27
CA GLY A 387 -6.73 -2.43 -17.71
C GLY A 387 -6.53 -3.63 -16.78
N LEU A 388 -7.62 -4.30 -16.43
CA LEU A 388 -7.67 -5.48 -15.60
C LEU A 388 -8.10 -6.74 -16.38
N ILE A 389 -8.76 -6.64 -17.53
CA ILE A 389 -9.20 -7.80 -18.30
C ILE A 389 -8.40 -7.98 -19.60
N THR A 390 -8.32 -9.20 -20.13
CA THR A 390 -7.58 -9.50 -21.37
C THR A 390 -8.03 -8.62 -22.56
N PRO A 391 -9.33 -8.37 -22.80
CA PRO A 391 -9.77 -7.46 -23.86
C PRO A 391 -9.23 -6.03 -23.72
N SER A 392 -8.93 -5.58 -22.50
CA SER A 392 -8.35 -4.25 -22.26
C SER A 392 -6.98 -4.10 -22.90
N LEU A 393 -6.22 -5.20 -22.98
CA LEU A 393 -4.91 -5.20 -23.62
C LEU A 393 -5.01 -4.93 -25.12
N ASP A 394 -5.97 -5.55 -25.80
CA ASP A 394 -6.21 -5.30 -27.23
C ASP A 394 -6.66 -3.85 -27.48
N GLU A 395 -7.45 -3.28 -26.57
CA GLU A 395 -7.85 -1.86 -26.63
C GLU A 395 -6.63 -0.93 -26.42
N MET A 396 -5.70 -1.27 -25.53
CA MET A 396 -4.45 -0.51 -25.36
C MET A 396 -3.57 -0.54 -26.61
N VAL A 397 -3.46 -1.70 -27.29
CA VAL A 397 -2.80 -1.81 -28.60
C VAL A 397 -3.48 -0.92 -29.63
N HIS A 398 -4.82 -0.92 -29.67
CA HIS A 398 -5.59 -0.08 -30.57
C HIS A 398 -5.34 1.41 -30.33
N ILE A 399 -5.34 1.86 -29.06
CA ILE A 399 -5.05 3.25 -28.70
C ILE A 399 -3.63 3.64 -29.13
N ALA A 400 -2.62 2.79 -28.90
CA ALA A 400 -1.25 3.05 -29.33
C ALA A 400 -1.14 3.26 -30.85
N ARG A 401 -1.80 2.39 -31.65
CA ARG A 401 -1.89 2.55 -33.12
C ARG A 401 -2.54 3.86 -33.52
N GLU A 402 -3.63 4.24 -32.86
CA GLU A 402 -4.37 5.44 -33.18
C GLU A 402 -3.60 6.70 -32.77
N MET A 403 -2.86 6.68 -31.66
CA MET A 403 -1.91 7.73 -31.28
C MET A 403 -0.85 7.95 -32.38
N LYS A 404 -0.26 6.85 -32.90
CA LYS A 404 0.69 6.91 -34.01
C LYS A 404 0.06 7.49 -35.28
N ARG A 405 -1.13 7.02 -35.64
CA ARG A 405 -1.89 7.50 -36.80
C ARG A 405 -2.21 9.01 -36.71
N ARG A 406 -2.49 9.51 -35.50
CA ARG A 406 -2.75 10.94 -35.23
C ARG A 406 -1.48 11.78 -35.08
N GLY A 407 -0.30 11.17 -35.17
CA GLY A 407 0.98 11.86 -34.98
C GLY A 407 1.15 12.42 -33.57
N MET A 408 0.54 11.78 -32.56
CA MET A 408 0.69 12.18 -31.16
C MET A 408 2.10 11.87 -30.68
N THR A 409 2.61 12.64 -29.73
CA THR A 409 4.00 12.55 -29.23
C THR A 409 4.10 12.35 -27.72
N GLN A 410 2.96 12.32 -27.02
CA GLN A 410 2.89 12.07 -25.59
C GLN A 410 3.30 10.64 -25.23
N PRO A 411 4.13 10.42 -24.19
CA PRO A 411 4.38 9.09 -23.67
C PRO A 411 3.09 8.37 -23.23
N LEU A 412 3.05 7.06 -23.45
CA LEU A 412 1.93 6.19 -23.07
C LEU A 412 2.30 5.30 -21.89
N LEU A 413 1.65 5.50 -20.74
CA LEU A 413 1.80 4.65 -19.56
C LEU A 413 0.74 3.54 -19.56
N ILE A 414 1.19 2.31 -19.35
CA ILE A 414 0.35 1.11 -19.32
C ILE A 414 0.37 0.54 -17.90
N GLY A 415 -0.80 0.41 -17.27
CA GLY A 415 -0.94 -0.17 -15.93
C GLY A 415 -2.19 -1.02 -15.77
N GLY A 416 -2.28 -1.69 -14.62
CA GLY A 416 -3.40 -2.57 -14.24
C GLY A 416 -3.00 -4.03 -14.12
N ALA A 417 -3.76 -4.81 -13.35
CA ALA A 417 -3.34 -6.12 -12.82
C ALA A 417 -3.00 -7.17 -13.89
N THR A 418 -3.62 -7.07 -15.07
CA THR A 418 -3.41 -8.03 -16.18
C THR A 418 -2.35 -7.56 -17.16
N THR A 419 -1.83 -6.34 -16.99
CA THR A 419 -0.72 -5.82 -17.79
C THR A 419 0.61 -6.41 -17.33
N SER A 420 1.57 -6.53 -18.25
CA SER A 420 2.92 -7.02 -17.91
C SER A 420 3.96 -6.37 -18.81
N ARG A 421 5.19 -6.29 -18.31
CA ARG A 421 6.33 -5.75 -19.05
C ARG A 421 6.53 -6.44 -20.40
N ILE A 422 6.36 -7.76 -20.45
CA ILE A 422 6.50 -8.57 -21.68
C ILE A 422 5.40 -8.21 -22.68
N HIS A 423 4.14 -8.18 -22.23
CA HIS A 423 3.03 -7.85 -23.12
C HIS A 423 3.18 -6.44 -23.68
N THR A 424 3.48 -5.45 -22.82
CA THR A 424 3.68 -4.07 -23.24
C THR A 424 4.79 -3.94 -24.28
N ALA A 425 5.93 -4.60 -24.07
CA ALA A 425 7.07 -4.54 -25.00
C ALA A 425 6.81 -5.21 -26.36
N VAL A 426 6.05 -6.32 -26.37
CA VAL A 426 5.85 -7.13 -27.58
C VAL A 426 4.61 -6.72 -28.38
N LYS A 427 3.57 -6.21 -27.72
CA LYS A 427 2.27 -5.95 -28.35
C LYS A 427 1.92 -4.47 -28.47
N ILE A 428 2.28 -3.64 -27.50
CA ILE A 428 1.85 -2.23 -27.45
C ILE A 428 2.97 -1.31 -27.97
N ALA A 429 4.20 -1.47 -27.46
CA ALA A 429 5.34 -0.63 -27.80
C ALA A 429 5.65 -0.56 -29.31
N PRO A 430 5.55 -1.65 -30.11
CA PRO A 430 5.81 -1.58 -31.55
C PRO A 430 4.81 -0.71 -32.33
N GLU A 431 3.65 -0.43 -31.73
CA GLU A 431 2.56 0.28 -32.36
C GLU A 431 2.64 1.81 -32.16
N TYR A 432 3.55 2.30 -31.30
CA TYR A 432 3.68 3.71 -30.99
C TYR A 432 5.13 4.15 -30.76
N ASP A 433 5.52 5.25 -31.41
CA ASP A 433 6.94 5.62 -31.54
C ASP A 433 7.45 6.57 -30.44
N ALA A 434 6.57 7.24 -29.69
CA ALA A 434 6.97 8.26 -28.69
C ALA A 434 7.11 7.71 -27.26
N GLY A 435 7.27 6.39 -27.12
CA GLY A 435 7.51 5.72 -25.85
C GLY A 435 6.25 5.11 -25.22
N VAL A 436 6.35 3.83 -24.87
CA VAL A 436 5.33 3.07 -24.14
C VAL A 436 5.98 2.42 -22.93
N VAL A 437 5.50 2.74 -21.73
CA VAL A 437 6.11 2.29 -20.48
C VAL A 437 5.11 1.50 -19.65
N HIS A 438 5.50 0.31 -19.22
CA HIS A 438 4.72 -0.47 -18.26
C HIS A 438 5.00 0.03 -16.84
N VAL A 439 3.95 0.43 -16.12
CA VAL A 439 4.03 0.86 -14.72
C VAL A 439 3.53 -0.29 -13.85
N LEU A 440 4.46 -0.91 -13.12
CA LEU A 440 4.17 -2.11 -12.34
C LEU A 440 3.22 -1.84 -11.17
N ASP A 441 3.43 -0.74 -10.45
CA ASP A 441 2.70 -0.40 -9.24
C ASP A 441 2.43 1.11 -9.17
N ALA A 442 1.35 1.51 -8.50
CA ALA A 442 0.98 2.90 -8.36
C ALA A 442 2.07 3.76 -7.72
N SER A 443 2.85 3.19 -6.80
CA SER A 443 4.00 3.86 -6.16
C SER A 443 5.11 4.26 -7.13
N ARG A 444 5.26 3.55 -8.26
CA ARG A 444 6.27 3.84 -9.29
C ARG A 444 5.82 4.87 -10.30
N SER A 445 4.53 5.21 -10.31
CA SER A 445 3.96 6.13 -11.30
C SER A 445 4.65 7.49 -11.30
N VAL A 446 5.04 7.98 -10.11
CA VAL A 446 5.71 9.27 -9.93
C VAL A 446 7.08 9.30 -10.61
N THR A 447 7.94 8.32 -10.29
CA THR A 447 9.29 8.22 -10.88
C THR A 447 9.22 8.08 -12.39
N VAL A 448 8.28 7.25 -12.89
CA VAL A 448 8.10 7.05 -14.34
C VAL A 448 7.55 8.29 -15.04
N ALA A 449 6.68 9.06 -14.39
CA ALA A 449 6.14 10.29 -14.97
C ALA A 449 7.15 11.47 -14.95
N GLY A 450 8.14 11.42 -14.04
CA GLY A 450 9.17 12.46 -13.92
C GLY A 450 10.43 12.21 -14.77
N SER A 451 10.66 10.97 -15.21
CA SER A 451 11.78 10.58 -16.09
C SER A 451 11.46 10.76 -17.56
#